data_AF-A0A2W0BGB6-F1
#
_entry.id   AF-A0A2W0BGB6-F1
#
_cell.length_a   1.000
_cell.length_b   1.000
_cell.length_c   1.000
_cell.angle_alpha   90.00
_cell.angle_beta   90.00
_cell.angle_gamma   90.00
#
_symmetry.space_group_name_H-M   'P 1'
#
loop_
_entity.id
_entity.type
_entity.pdbx_description
1 polymer ?
#
loop_
_entity_poly.entity_id
_entity_poly.type
_entity_poly.pdbx_seq_one_letter_code
_entity_poly.pdbx_strand_id
1 'polypeptide(L)'
;MLVSRDQTLLAVTVAAIAIGLFMLHQASGQSNSSAEASVAASTYASAPPPTPQASPLPENSASGTAFEVIPRGRSAEEMEIINYAKNAPVSMLDSSLPHQSAGYWIPRAAGAYSRLRWDVNDCATPRRRNDSTPVCAQANIEFTNGTRFEALLLLGSRALDSAGSVKYVQPSLLWAFYKKPRGAVVPAPLGLLQRLAQEVN
;
A
#
# COMPACT_ATOMS: atom_id res chain seq x y z
N MET A 1 -4.78 -34.76 -43.76
CA MET A 1 -5.30 -33.42 -44.13
C MET A 1 -4.21 -32.42 -43.79
N LEU A 2 -3.71 -31.66 -44.77
CA LEU A 2 -2.73 -30.61 -44.51
C LEU A 2 -3.46 -29.34 -44.06
N VAL A 3 -3.00 -28.72 -42.97
CA VAL A 3 -3.43 -27.37 -42.59
C VAL A 3 -2.77 -26.38 -43.56
N SER A 4 -3.56 -25.56 -44.25
CA SER A 4 -3.02 -24.67 -45.30
C SER A 4 -2.13 -23.58 -44.72
N ARG A 5 -1.09 -23.26 -45.49
CA ARG A 5 -0.01 -22.32 -45.16
C ARG A 5 -0.45 -20.84 -45.19
N ASP A 6 -1.71 -20.58 -45.56
CA ASP A 6 -2.26 -19.23 -45.77
C ASP A 6 -2.83 -18.59 -44.49
N GLN A 7 -3.21 -19.37 -43.48
CA GLN A 7 -3.81 -18.81 -42.26
C GLN A 7 -2.80 -18.10 -41.34
N THR A 8 -1.49 -18.35 -41.49
CA THR A 8 -0.44 -17.67 -40.71
C THR A 8 -0.08 -16.27 -41.25
N LEU A 9 -0.48 -15.91 -42.48
CA LEU A 9 -0.06 -14.66 -43.11
C LEU A 9 -0.98 -13.46 -42.76
N LEU A 10 -2.25 -13.73 -42.44
CA LEU A 10 -3.24 -12.71 -42.05
C LEU A 10 -3.04 -12.17 -40.62
N ALA A 11 -2.39 -12.92 -39.73
CA ALA A 11 -2.15 -12.49 -38.34
C ALA A 11 -0.98 -11.49 -38.21
N VAL A 12 -0.04 -11.48 -39.15
CA VAL A 12 1.20 -10.69 -39.06
C VAL A 12 1.03 -9.26 -39.60
N THR A 13 0.13 -9.05 -40.57
CA THR A 13 -0.05 -7.75 -41.23
C THR A 13 -0.87 -6.74 -40.42
N VAL A 14 -1.82 -7.20 -39.58
CA VAL A 14 -2.66 -6.32 -38.75
C VAL A 14 -1.85 -5.64 -37.64
N ALA A 15 -0.85 -6.31 -37.08
CA ALA A 15 -0.02 -5.77 -35.99
C ALA A 15 0.90 -4.62 -36.44
N ALA A 16 1.33 -4.60 -37.70
CA ALA A 16 2.27 -3.59 -38.22
C ALA A 16 1.61 -2.21 -38.47
N ILE A 17 0.33 -2.17 -38.83
CA ILE A 17 -0.37 -0.93 -39.19
C ILE A 17 -0.74 -0.11 -37.93
N ALA A 18 -1.05 -0.77 -36.81
CA ALA A 18 -1.44 -0.09 -35.56
C ALA A 18 -0.29 0.70 -34.90
N ILE A 19 0.96 0.26 -35.06
CA ILE A 19 2.13 0.90 -34.43
C ILE A 19 2.56 2.16 -35.21
N GLY A 20 2.42 2.16 -36.54
CA GLY A 20 2.79 3.31 -37.39
C GLY A 20 1.93 4.55 -37.15
N LEU A 21 0.63 4.38 -36.90
CA LEU A 21 -0.29 5.51 -36.69
C LEU A 21 -0.11 6.22 -35.34
N PHE A 22 0.40 5.54 -34.31
CA PHE A 22 0.65 6.15 -33.00
C PHE A 22 1.90 7.05 -33.00
N MET A 23 2.91 6.73 -33.83
CA MET A 23 4.14 7.53 -33.93
C MET A 23 4.02 8.75 -34.84
N LEU A 24 3.03 8.78 -35.76
CA LEU A 24 2.79 9.91 -36.66
C LEU A 24 1.94 11.05 -36.06
N HIS A 25 1.29 10.83 -34.92
CA HIS A 25 0.48 11.85 -34.23
C HIS A 25 1.26 12.75 -33.24
N GLN A 26 2.54 12.45 -32.99
CA GLN A 26 3.40 13.23 -32.08
C GLN A 26 4.28 14.27 -32.82
N ALA A 27 4.18 14.37 -34.15
CA ALA A 27 5.08 15.15 -35.00
C ALA A 27 4.46 16.40 -35.64
N SER A 28 3.23 16.77 -35.26
CA SER A 28 2.52 17.95 -35.81
C SER A 28 2.03 18.88 -34.70
N GLY A 29 2.90 19.78 -34.25
CA GLY A 29 2.61 20.72 -33.16
C GLY A 29 3.68 21.79 -32.94
N GLN A 30 4.08 22.51 -34.00
CA GLN A 30 5.08 23.59 -33.92
C GLN A 30 4.69 24.78 -34.82
N SER A 31 5.17 25.99 -34.45
CA SER A 31 4.83 27.33 -34.98
C SER A 31 3.42 27.84 -34.59
N ASN A 32 3.17 29.10 -34.17
CA ASN A 32 3.95 30.36 -34.06
C ASN A 32 3.43 31.20 -32.86
N SER A 33 4.03 32.29 -32.36
CA SER A 33 5.44 32.73 -32.20
C SER A 33 5.49 34.09 -31.43
N SER A 34 6.64 34.43 -30.84
CA SER A 34 7.12 35.78 -30.44
C SER A 34 6.29 36.68 -29.48
N ALA A 35 6.83 36.91 -28.27
CA ALA A 35 7.00 38.26 -27.68
C ALA A 35 8.00 38.21 -26.50
N GLU A 36 8.96 39.14 -26.47
CA GLU A 36 9.95 39.28 -25.39
C GLU A 36 9.38 40.02 -24.16
N ALA A 37 9.79 39.61 -22.96
CA ALA A 37 9.85 40.49 -21.79
C ALA A 37 10.84 39.93 -20.74
N SER A 38 11.97 40.62 -20.57
CA SER A 38 13.07 40.21 -19.71
C SER A 38 12.81 40.46 -18.21
N VAL A 39 12.88 39.43 -17.36
CA VAL A 39 13.17 39.62 -15.92
C VAL A 39 14.06 38.49 -15.37
N ALA A 40 15.21 38.90 -14.82
CA ALA A 40 16.12 38.22 -13.90
C ALA A 40 16.12 36.68 -13.79
N ALA A 41 17.27 36.08 -14.12
CA ALA A 41 17.62 34.74 -13.66
C ALA A 41 17.74 34.74 -12.12
N SER A 42 16.86 34.00 -11.45
CA SER A 42 16.99 33.68 -10.03
C SER A 42 17.19 32.18 -9.88
N THR A 43 18.43 31.77 -9.60
CA THR A 43 18.82 30.37 -9.44
C THR A 43 18.31 29.80 -8.12
N TYR A 44 17.00 29.58 -8.03
CA TYR A 44 16.44 28.71 -7.00
C TYR A 44 16.78 27.27 -7.34
N ALA A 45 17.96 26.84 -6.86
CA ALA A 45 18.26 25.43 -6.69
C ALA A 45 17.22 24.86 -5.72
N SER A 46 16.18 24.23 -6.24
CA SER A 46 15.17 23.54 -5.44
C SER A 46 15.85 22.44 -4.63
N ALA A 47 16.05 22.69 -3.34
CA ALA A 47 16.46 21.65 -2.42
C ALA A 47 15.46 20.48 -2.53
N PRO A 48 15.93 19.22 -2.56
CA PRO A 48 15.02 18.08 -2.59
C PRO A 48 14.08 18.17 -1.38
N PRO A 49 12.80 17.76 -1.52
CA PRO A 49 11.86 17.78 -0.41
C PRO A 49 12.45 16.98 0.76
N PRO A 50 12.35 17.47 2.01
CA PRO A 50 12.97 16.81 3.14
C PRO A 50 12.41 15.39 3.26
N THR A 51 13.27 14.41 3.03
CA THR A 51 12.95 12.99 3.25
C THR A 51 12.38 12.87 4.67
N PRO A 52 11.17 12.30 4.87
CA PRO A 52 10.65 12.10 6.20
C PRO A 52 11.62 11.21 6.99
N GLN A 53 12.42 11.84 7.86
CA GLN A 53 13.35 11.11 8.71
C GLN A 53 12.51 10.22 9.64
N ALA A 54 12.67 8.90 9.50
CA ALA A 54 12.03 7.96 10.41
C ALA A 54 12.46 8.30 11.83
N SER A 55 11.51 8.74 12.67
CA SER A 55 11.81 9.20 14.03
C SER A 55 12.62 8.13 14.76
N PRO A 56 13.70 8.50 15.49
CA PRO A 56 14.55 7.53 16.15
C PRO A 56 13.70 6.62 17.05
N LEU A 57 13.98 5.31 16.99
CA LEU A 57 13.34 4.36 17.90
C LEU A 57 13.75 4.71 19.34
N PRO A 58 12.84 4.59 20.32
CA PRO A 58 13.22 4.76 21.71
C PRO A 58 14.27 3.71 22.09
N GLU A 59 15.38 4.16 22.66
CA GLU A 59 16.57 3.33 22.98
C GLU A 59 16.24 2.12 23.88
N ASN A 60 15.14 2.21 24.65
CA ASN A 60 14.70 1.19 25.59
C ASN A 60 13.65 0.21 25.01
N SER A 61 13.78 -0.20 23.74
CA SER A 61 12.89 -1.19 23.09
C SER A 61 13.15 -2.65 23.55
N ALA A 62 13.37 -2.86 24.85
CA ALA A 62 13.75 -4.13 25.47
C ALA A 62 12.59 -5.14 25.65
N SER A 63 11.37 -4.78 25.26
CA SER A 63 10.16 -5.60 25.44
C SER A 63 10.03 -6.78 24.48
N GLY A 64 10.93 -6.92 23.50
CA GLY A 64 10.80 -7.93 22.43
C GLY A 64 9.70 -7.61 21.41
N THR A 65 9.16 -6.38 21.40
CA THR A 65 8.02 -5.99 20.57
C THR A 65 8.28 -4.73 19.76
N ALA A 66 7.62 -4.62 18.61
CA ALA A 66 7.69 -3.43 17.77
C ALA A 66 7.15 -2.20 18.51
N PHE A 67 7.78 -1.06 18.25
CA PHE A 67 7.33 0.24 18.76
C PHE A 67 6.14 0.74 17.92
N GLU A 68 4.97 0.93 18.54
CA GLU A 68 3.82 1.48 17.83
C GLU A 68 3.93 3.01 17.67
N VAL A 69 4.04 3.47 16.43
CA VAL A 69 3.97 4.87 16.04
C VAL A 69 2.52 5.28 15.89
N ILE A 70 2.08 6.24 16.71
CA ILE A 70 0.74 6.86 16.62
C ILE A 70 0.88 8.22 15.91
N PRO A 71 0.30 8.40 14.71
CA PRO A 71 0.29 9.69 14.02
C PRO A 71 -0.41 10.79 14.83
N ARG A 72 0.10 12.02 14.76
CA ARG A 72 -0.60 13.19 15.30
C ARG A 72 -1.85 13.48 14.46
N GLY A 73 -2.93 13.90 15.11
CA GLY A 73 -4.18 14.26 14.44
C GLY A 73 -5.12 13.09 14.14
N ARG A 74 -4.81 11.86 14.59
CA ARG A 74 -5.70 10.71 14.48
C ARG A 74 -7.06 11.01 15.15
N SER A 75 -8.15 10.81 14.42
CA SER A 75 -9.51 11.10 14.89
C SER A 75 -10.03 10.04 15.87
N ALA A 76 -11.12 10.35 16.57
CA ALA A 76 -11.80 9.38 17.44
C ALA A 76 -12.33 8.17 16.66
N GLU A 77 -12.87 8.40 15.46
CA GLU A 77 -13.36 7.35 14.56
C GLU A 77 -12.21 6.46 14.04
N GLU A 78 -11.07 7.05 13.67
CA GLU A 78 -9.89 6.27 13.26
C GLU A 78 -9.35 5.40 14.40
N MET A 79 -9.37 5.91 15.64
CA MET A 79 -9.01 5.12 16.81
C MET A 79 -9.99 3.96 17.03
N GLU A 80 -11.29 4.17 16.84
CA GLU A 80 -12.31 3.12 16.93
C GLU A 80 -12.07 2.01 15.88
N ILE A 81 -11.91 2.39 14.61
CA ILE A 81 -11.65 1.47 13.49
C ILE A 81 -10.37 0.66 13.72
N ILE A 82 -9.28 1.32 14.14
CA ILE A 82 -8.01 0.67 14.46
C ILE A 82 -8.14 -0.26 15.67
N ASN A 83 -8.90 0.13 16.71
CA ASN A 83 -9.15 -0.74 17.86
C ASN A 83 -9.98 -1.97 17.48
N TYR A 84 -10.97 -1.83 16.60
CA TYR A 84 -11.71 -2.96 16.04
C TYR A 84 -10.78 -3.93 15.30
N ALA A 85 -9.91 -3.42 14.44
CA ALA A 85 -8.90 -4.21 13.74
C ALA A 85 -7.93 -4.91 14.70
N LYS A 86 -7.44 -4.20 15.72
CA LYS A 86 -6.53 -4.75 16.74
C LYS A 86 -7.17 -5.84 17.59
N ASN A 87 -8.47 -5.80 17.81
CA ASN A 87 -9.20 -6.80 18.58
C ASN A 87 -9.48 -8.09 17.79
N ALA A 88 -9.37 -8.07 16.46
CA ALA A 88 -9.55 -9.25 15.62
C ALA A 88 -8.55 -10.36 15.98
N PRO A 89 -8.99 -11.61 16.25
CA PRO A 89 -8.10 -12.76 16.38
C PRO A 89 -7.32 -13.00 15.08
N VAL A 90 -5.99 -13.12 15.13
CA VAL A 90 -5.17 -13.35 13.93
C VAL A 90 -5.47 -14.69 13.26
N SER A 91 -5.96 -15.68 14.01
CA SER A 91 -6.50 -16.95 13.48
C SER A 91 -7.69 -16.77 12.51
N MET A 92 -8.37 -15.62 12.53
CA MET A 92 -9.46 -15.27 11.58
C MET A 92 -8.94 -14.57 10.32
N LEU A 93 -7.72 -14.04 10.37
CA LEU A 93 -7.03 -13.39 9.26
C LEU A 93 -6.15 -14.38 8.47
N ASP A 94 -5.54 -15.33 9.19
CA ASP A 94 -4.73 -16.43 8.67
C ASP A 94 -4.92 -17.62 9.62
N SER A 95 -5.54 -18.69 9.14
CA SER A 95 -5.94 -19.85 9.97
C SER A 95 -4.77 -20.65 10.55
N SER A 96 -3.54 -20.40 10.10
CA SER A 96 -2.32 -21.00 10.68
C SER A 96 -1.85 -20.31 11.96
N LEU A 97 -2.45 -19.16 12.32
CA LEU A 97 -2.03 -18.32 13.44
C LEU A 97 -2.81 -18.59 14.74
N PRO A 98 -2.22 -18.28 15.91
CA PRO A 98 -2.86 -18.53 17.19
C PRO A 98 -4.11 -17.67 17.40
N HIS A 99 -4.97 -18.09 18.32
CA HIS A 99 -6.16 -17.33 18.72
C HIS A 99 -5.80 -16.18 19.68
N GLN A 100 -5.03 -15.21 19.16
CA GLN A 100 -4.59 -13.99 19.84
C GLN A 100 -5.05 -12.77 19.04
N SER A 101 -5.33 -11.64 19.69
CA SER A 101 -5.73 -10.43 18.99
C SER A 101 -4.59 -9.84 18.13
N ALA A 102 -4.91 -9.23 17.00
CA ALA A 102 -3.93 -8.62 16.09
C ALA A 102 -3.06 -7.57 16.77
N GLY A 103 -3.65 -6.74 17.66
CA GLY A 103 -2.93 -5.77 18.48
C GLY A 103 -2.00 -6.41 19.52
N TYR A 104 -2.24 -7.66 19.92
CA TYR A 104 -1.32 -8.41 20.78
C TYR A 104 -0.22 -9.13 19.97
N TRP A 105 -0.60 -9.78 18.86
CA TRP A 105 0.27 -10.69 18.11
C TRP A 105 1.21 -9.95 17.15
N ILE A 106 0.71 -9.02 16.31
CA ILE A 106 1.49 -8.33 15.28
C ILE A 106 2.75 -7.63 15.84
N PRO A 107 2.68 -6.81 16.90
CA PRO A 107 3.89 -6.18 17.44
C PRO A 107 4.89 -7.18 18.05
N ARG A 108 4.44 -8.34 18.53
CA ARG A 108 5.32 -9.43 18.98
C ARG A 108 5.98 -10.16 17.81
N ALA A 109 5.18 -10.49 16.79
CA ALA A 109 5.67 -11.16 15.58
C ALA A 109 6.65 -10.28 14.80
N ALA A 110 6.48 -8.96 14.80
CA ALA A 110 7.42 -8.00 14.20
C ALA A 110 8.75 -7.85 14.97
N GLY A 111 8.84 -8.35 16.21
CA GLY A 111 10.04 -8.27 17.05
C GLY A 111 10.40 -6.86 17.55
N ALA A 112 11.42 -6.80 18.42
CA ALA A 112 12.00 -5.53 18.87
C ALA A 112 12.57 -4.70 17.71
N TYR A 113 12.81 -3.40 17.95
CA TYR A 113 13.43 -2.44 17.01
C TYR A 113 12.67 -2.19 15.69
N SER A 114 11.62 -2.94 15.40
CA SER A 114 10.66 -2.66 14.33
C SER A 114 9.75 -1.48 14.71
N ARG A 115 9.39 -0.64 13.73
CA ARG A 115 8.32 0.35 13.88
C ARG A 115 7.02 -0.22 13.33
N LEU A 116 5.95 -0.23 14.12
CA LEU A 116 4.59 -0.59 13.69
C LEU A 116 3.75 0.69 13.61
N ARG A 117 3.03 0.91 12.51
CA ARG A 117 2.03 1.98 12.40
C ARG A 117 0.70 1.37 11.96
N TRP A 118 -0.39 1.84 12.55
CA TRP A 118 -1.74 1.52 12.10
C TRP A 118 -2.36 2.72 11.40
N ASP A 119 -2.89 2.51 10.20
CA ASP A 119 -3.56 3.55 9.41
C ASP A 119 -4.96 3.06 8.99
N VAL A 120 -5.91 3.98 8.78
CA VAL A 120 -7.23 3.67 8.21
C VAL A 120 -7.19 4.00 6.73
N ASN A 121 -7.69 3.09 5.89
CA ASN A 121 -7.69 3.23 4.44
C ASN A 121 -9.08 2.93 3.85
N ASP A 122 -9.56 3.80 2.96
CA ASP A 122 -10.70 3.51 2.10
C ASP A 122 -10.26 2.52 1.00
N CYS A 123 -10.61 1.25 1.16
CA CYS A 123 -10.14 0.16 0.31
C CYS A 123 -11.05 -0.09 -0.91
N ALA A 124 -11.61 0.98 -1.47
CA ALA A 124 -12.54 0.93 -2.59
C ALA A 124 -11.85 0.47 -3.88
N THR A 125 -12.46 -0.50 -4.58
CA THR A 125 -12.05 -0.82 -5.96
C THR A 125 -12.78 0.12 -6.93
N PRO A 126 -12.12 0.67 -7.96
CA PRO A 126 -12.69 1.73 -8.82
C PRO A 126 -13.82 1.25 -9.77
N ARG A 127 -14.36 0.05 -9.59
CA ARG A 127 -15.27 -0.61 -10.54
C ARG A 127 -16.75 -0.64 -10.14
N ARG A 128 -17.16 -0.03 -9.02
CA ARG A 128 -18.58 0.12 -8.66
C ARG A 128 -18.90 1.48 -8.05
N ARG A 129 -19.98 2.11 -8.53
CA ARG A 129 -20.79 2.98 -7.69
C ARG A 129 -21.54 2.07 -6.72
N ASN A 130 -21.02 1.93 -5.51
CA ASN A 130 -21.76 1.38 -4.37
C ASN A 130 -22.19 2.56 -3.50
N ASP A 131 -23.33 2.44 -2.81
CA ASP A 131 -23.79 3.46 -1.84
C ASP A 131 -22.94 3.46 -0.54
N SER A 132 -21.92 2.59 -0.46
CA SER A 132 -20.99 2.52 0.65
C SER A 132 -19.54 2.23 0.21
N THR A 133 -18.60 2.87 0.90
CA THR A 133 -17.15 2.68 0.79
C THR A 133 -16.70 1.58 1.77
N PRO A 134 -15.91 0.58 1.35
CA PRO A 134 -15.35 -0.39 2.27
C PRO A 134 -14.28 0.25 3.16
N VAL A 135 -14.36 -0.04 4.46
CA VAL A 135 -13.45 0.49 5.48
C VAL A 135 -12.41 -0.57 5.83
N CYS A 136 -11.14 -0.20 5.74
CA CYS A 136 -10.02 -1.06 6.11
C CYS A 136 -9.10 -0.39 7.13
N ALA A 137 -8.37 -1.22 7.87
CA ALA A 137 -7.17 -0.79 8.61
C ALA A 137 -5.94 -1.52 8.07
N GLN A 138 -4.81 -0.82 8.03
CA GLN A 138 -3.54 -1.34 7.56
C GLN A 138 -2.52 -1.36 8.71
N ALA A 139 -1.89 -2.51 8.91
CA ALA A 139 -0.70 -2.64 9.74
C ALA A 139 0.54 -2.45 8.85
N ASN A 140 1.35 -1.44 9.17
CA ASN A 140 2.57 -1.07 8.47
C ASN A 140 3.78 -1.31 9.38
N ILE A 141 4.61 -2.29 9.05
CA ILE A 141 5.82 -2.64 9.81
C ILE A 141 7.05 -2.22 9.00
N GLU A 142 7.95 -1.46 9.60
CA GLU A 142 9.26 -1.12 9.05
C GLU A 142 10.37 -1.65 9.97
N PHE A 143 11.20 -2.53 9.42
CA PHE A 143 12.33 -3.14 10.11
C PHE A 143 13.60 -2.27 10.02
N THR A 144 14.57 -2.51 10.90
CA THR A 144 15.85 -1.79 10.98
C THR A 144 16.66 -1.79 9.67
N ASN A 145 16.64 -2.89 8.91
CA ASN A 145 17.31 -2.98 7.61
C ASN A 145 16.54 -2.33 6.43
N GLY A 146 15.43 -1.63 6.71
CA GLY A 146 14.57 -0.99 5.71
C GLY A 146 13.63 -1.93 4.95
N THR A 147 13.56 -3.22 5.33
CA THR A 147 12.48 -4.10 4.88
C THR A 147 11.15 -3.59 5.45
N ARG A 148 10.08 -3.69 4.66
CA ARG A 148 8.72 -3.37 5.09
C ARG A 148 7.81 -4.57 4.95
N PHE A 149 6.84 -4.70 5.86
CA PHE A 149 5.74 -5.66 5.79
C PHE A 149 4.43 -4.90 5.99
N GLU A 150 3.46 -5.11 5.12
CA GLU A 150 2.18 -4.39 5.12
C GLU A 150 1.04 -5.41 5.05
N ALA A 151 0.00 -5.24 5.87
CA ALA A 151 -1.18 -6.09 5.88
C ALA A 151 -2.46 -5.25 5.97
N LEU A 152 -3.40 -5.44 5.03
CA LEU A 152 -4.66 -4.72 4.96
C LEU A 152 -5.83 -5.62 5.36
N LEU A 153 -6.59 -5.17 6.37
CA LEU A 153 -7.74 -5.87 6.91
C LEU A 153 -9.02 -5.15 6.46
N LEU A 154 -9.97 -5.85 5.85
CA LEU A 154 -11.33 -5.37 5.63
C LEU A 154 -12.13 -5.51 6.93
N LEU A 155 -12.82 -4.44 7.31
CA LEU A 155 -13.51 -4.33 8.61
C LEU A 155 -15.02 -4.06 8.48
N GLY A 156 -15.49 -3.60 7.33
CA GLY A 156 -16.89 -3.21 7.13
C GLY A 156 -17.08 -2.24 5.98
N SER A 157 -18.16 -1.46 6.01
CA SER A 157 -18.37 -0.34 5.10
C SER A 157 -19.00 0.87 5.78
N ARG A 158 -18.80 2.05 5.19
CA ARG A 158 -19.42 3.33 5.58
C ARG A 158 -20.28 3.82 4.41
N ALA A 159 -21.49 4.30 4.66
CA ALA A 159 -22.33 4.90 3.63
C ALA A 159 -21.68 6.18 3.05
N LEU A 160 -21.91 6.47 1.76
CA LEU A 160 -21.34 7.64 1.07
C LEU A 160 -22.11 8.94 1.30
N ASP A 161 -23.40 8.83 1.60
CA ASP A 161 -24.41 9.89 1.58
C ASP A 161 -24.78 10.44 2.97
N SER A 162 -24.18 9.87 4.00
CA SER A 162 -24.41 10.24 5.40
C SER A 162 -23.10 10.28 6.18
N ALA A 163 -23.08 11.05 7.28
CA ALA A 163 -22.06 10.91 8.32
C ALA A 163 -22.29 9.62 9.14
N GLY A 164 -22.51 8.50 8.44
CA GLY A 164 -22.88 7.22 9.01
C GLY A 164 -21.70 6.57 9.71
N SER A 165 -21.98 5.92 10.83
CA SER A 165 -21.01 5.07 11.51
C SER A 165 -20.59 3.89 10.63
N VAL A 166 -19.39 3.37 10.87
CA VAL A 166 -18.90 2.16 10.18
C VAL A 166 -19.78 0.97 10.55
N LYS A 167 -20.37 0.33 9.53
CA LYS A 167 -21.05 -0.95 9.68
C LYS A 167 -20.00 -2.05 9.66
N TYR A 168 -19.51 -2.41 10.85
CA TYR A 168 -18.53 -3.48 11.00
C TYR A 168 -19.06 -4.85 10.57
N VAL A 169 -18.15 -5.65 10.02
CA VAL A 169 -18.33 -7.07 9.70
C VAL A 169 -17.13 -7.84 10.24
N GLN A 170 -17.22 -9.18 10.25
CA GLN A 170 -16.10 -10.03 10.64
C GLN A 170 -14.81 -9.64 9.88
N PRO A 171 -13.72 -9.26 10.59
CA PRO A 171 -12.47 -8.87 9.95
C PRO A 171 -11.89 -9.98 9.06
N SER A 172 -11.38 -9.59 7.90
CA SER A 172 -10.70 -10.50 6.96
C SER A 172 -9.45 -9.85 6.37
N LEU A 173 -8.41 -10.66 6.13
CA LEU A 173 -7.21 -10.21 5.46
C LEU A 173 -7.49 -10.07 3.94
N LEU A 174 -7.37 -8.86 3.40
CA LEU A 174 -7.46 -8.64 1.95
C LEU A 174 -6.16 -9.01 1.25
N TRP A 175 -5.03 -8.58 1.84
CA TRP A 175 -3.70 -8.90 1.38
C TRP A 175 -2.67 -8.65 2.49
N ALA A 176 -1.54 -9.34 2.40
CA ALA A 176 -0.30 -8.93 3.03
C ALA A 176 0.87 -9.09 2.04
N PHE A 177 1.88 -8.25 2.18
CA PHE A 177 3.11 -8.32 1.39
C PHE A 177 4.31 -7.86 2.19
N TYR A 178 5.51 -8.17 1.69
CA TYR A 178 6.74 -7.51 2.13
C TYR A 178 7.54 -6.94 0.96
N LYS A 179 8.44 -6.02 1.27
CA LYS A 179 9.37 -5.41 0.31
C LYS A 179 10.71 -5.16 0.98
N LYS A 180 11.79 -5.74 0.43
CA LYS A 180 13.18 -5.42 0.81
C LYS A 180 13.60 -4.07 0.17
N PRO A 181 14.56 -3.30 0.71
CA PRO A 181 14.85 -1.91 0.26
C PRO A 181 15.04 -1.70 -1.24
N ARG A 182 15.62 -2.68 -1.95
CA ARG A 182 15.85 -2.68 -3.41
C ARG A 182 15.13 -3.85 -4.11
N GLY A 183 14.13 -4.43 -3.47
CA GLY A 183 13.38 -5.59 -3.97
C GLY A 183 12.03 -5.22 -4.59
N ALA A 184 11.46 -6.18 -5.31
CA ALA A 184 10.05 -6.17 -5.69
C ALA A 184 9.15 -6.30 -4.45
N VAL A 185 7.87 -5.97 -4.61
CA VAL A 185 6.81 -6.33 -3.65
C VAL A 185 6.52 -7.82 -3.80
N VAL A 186 6.50 -8.55 -2.69
CA VAL A 186 6.26 -10.00 -2.65
C VAL A 186 5.04 -10.27 -1.77
N PRO A 187 3.94 -10.83 -2.31
CA PRO A 187 2.80 -11.27 -1.51
C PRO A 187 3.21 -12.29 -0.46
N ALA A 188 2.61 -12.22 0.73
CA ALA A 188 2.97 -13.06 1.87
C ALA A 188 1.75 -13.45 2.71
N PRO A 189 1.73 -14.64 3.33
CA PRO A 189 0.81 -14.93 4.42
C PRO A 189 1.16 -14.08 5.65
N LEU A 190 0.19 -13.82 6.52
CA LEU A 190 0.41 -13.00 7.71
C LEU A 190 1.46 -13.63 8.65
N GLY A 191 1.49 -14.96 8.73
CA GLY A 191 2.52 -15.69 9.48
C GLY A 191 3.97 -15.52 9.01
N LEU A 192 4.23 -14.99 7.81
CA LEU A 192 5.59 -14.73 7.36
C LEU A 192 6.25 -13.59 8.16
N LEU A 193 5.47 -12.69 8.76
CA LEU A 193 5.94 -11.58 9.59
C LEU A 193 6.95 -12.03 10.67
N GLN A 194 6.64 -13.14 11.36
CA GLN A 194 7.50 -13.67 12.42
C GLN A 194 8.86 -14.18 11.91
N ARG A 195 8.90 -14.77 10.71
CA ARG A 195 10.16 -15.21 10.10
C ARG A 195 11.00 -14.03 9.62
N LEU A 196 10.36 -13.02 9.03
CA LEU A 196 11.05 -11.79 8.63
C LEU A 196 11.67 -11.08 9.83
N ALA A 197 11.00 -11.05 10.99
CA ALA A 197 11.58 -10.50 12.21
C ALA A 197 12.80 -11.29 12.74
N GLN A 198 12.90 -12.59 12.45
CA GLN A 198 14.04 -13.45 12.78
C GLN A 198 15.20 -13.36 11.77
N GLU A 199 14.94 -12.93 10.54
CA GLU A 199 15.97 -12.68 9.51
C GLU A 199 16.65 -11.30 9.65
N VAL A 200 16.06 -10.38 10.43
CA VAL A 200 16.42 -8.95 10.42
C VAL A 200 16.88 -8.41 11.78
N ASN A 201 16.59 -9.12 12.88
CA ASN A 201 17.12 -8.84 14.22
C ASN A 201 18.24 -9.83 14.57
#